data_AF-A0A7Z7FPW0-F1
#
_entry.id   AF-A0A7Z7FPW0-F1
#
_cell.length_a   1.000
_cell.length_b   1.000
_cell.length_c   1.000
_cell.angle_alpha   90.00
_cell.angle_beta   90.00
_cell.angle_gamma   90.00
#
_symmetry.space_group_name_H-M   'P 1'
#
loop_
_entity.id
_entity.type
_entity.pdbx_description
1 polymer ?
#
loop_
_entity_poly.entity_id
_entity_poly.type
_entity_poly.pdbx_seq_one_letter_code
_entity_poly.pdbx_strand_id
1 'polypeptide(L)'
;MAEKKTTTASVASSGLVPKSKGVRRKTDASLGWVERDYPQLAAWRALAVEWLKGETRGVDDRLSALVAFFERYLVQQGLPLNPTEFLARTIVLPDFYQTACPDSTKGILYNNHIHAFLHFVLLREFSETDDRGQPVVSPAFRNPVPRMSNRGLPRRDESVHSPLPYGYIDELRQMLAA
;
A
#
# COMPACT_ATOMS: atom_id res chain seq x y z
N MET A 1 12.13 21.33 59.83
CA MET A 1 11.54 22.62 59.39
C MET A 1 12.56 23.27 58.45
N ALA A 2 12.46 23.32 57.13
CA ALA A 2 11.33 23.20 56.22
C ALA A 2 11.80 22.56 54.91
N GLU A 3 11.00 21.63 54.38
CA GLU A 3 11.14 21.06 53.05
C GLU A 3 10.52 22.02 52.03
N LYS A 4 11.25 22.34 50.96
CA LYS A 4 10.70 23.01 49.78
C LYS A 4 10.63 21.99 48.63
N LYS A 5 9.42 21.47 48.41
CA LYS A 5 9.00 20.82 47.16
C LYS A 5 9.28 21.74 45.98
N THR A 6 9.99 21.25 44.97
CA THR A 6 9.83 21.74 43.59
C THR A 6 9.62 20.52 42.71
N THR A 7 8.38 20.37 42.28
CA THR A 7 7.92 19.44 41.25
C THR A 7 8.52 19.87 39.92
N THR A 8 9.44 19.08 39.36
CA THR A 8 9.85 19.22 37.96
C THR A 8 9.07 18.21 37.15
N ALA A 9 8.18 18.74 36.31
CA ALA A 9 7.35 18.00 35.38
C ALA A 9 8.21 17.17 34.41
N SER A 10 7.87 15.89 34.30
CA SER A 10 8.34 14.99 33.25
C SER A 10 7.84 15.50 31.89
N VAL A 11 8.74 16.12 31.12
CA VAL A 11 8.57 16.32 29.69
C VAL A 11 8.96 15.01 29.03
N ALA A 12 7.95 14.24 28.63
CA ALA A 12 8.11 13.06 27.81
C ALA A 12 8.68 13.48 26.44
N SER A 13 9.99 13.37 26.30
CA SER A 13 10.68 13.46 25.02
C SER A 13 10.26 12.26 24.18
N SER A 14 9.35 12.48 23.22
CA SER A 14 9.05 11.53 22.14
C SER A 14 10.35 11.23 21.39
N GLY A 15 10.94 10.06 21.68
CA GLY A 15 12.12 9.57 20.97
C GLY A 15 11.78 9.27 19.52
N LEU A 16 12.03 10.22 18.63
CA LEU A 16 12.00 9.99 17.20
C LEU A 16 13.17 9.06 16.85
N VAL A 17 12.86 7.80 16.56
CA VAL A 17 13.82 6.79 16.11
C VAL A 17 14.55 7.34 14.86
N PRO A 18 15.89 7.40 14.86
CA PRO A 18 16.64 7.98 13.75
C PRO A 18 16.40 7.18 12.46
N LYS A 19 16.15 7.89 11.35
CA LYS A 19 16.07 7.32 10.00
C LYS A 19 17.38 6.58 9.69
N SER A 20 17.32 5.27 9.46
CA SER A 20 18.49 4.55 8.93
C SER A 20 18.79 5.08 7.52
N LYS A 21 20.03 5.56 7.33
CA LYS A 21 20.47 6.11 6.03
C LYS A 21 20.40 5.00 4.98
N GLY A 22 19.60 5.21 3.93
CA GLY A 22 19.53 4.34 2.76
C GLY A 22 18.26 3.48 2.62
N VAL A 23 17.42 3.38 3.65
CA VAL A 23 16.16 2.63 3.56
C VAL A 23 15.10 3.46 2.85
N ARG A 24 14.79 3.08 1.61
CA ARG A 24 13.63 3.63 0.86
C ARG A 24 12.38 2.86 1.28
N ARG A 25 11.21 3.50 1.22
CA ARG A 25 9.91 2.87 1.55
C ARG A 25 9.65 1.57 0.77
N LYS A 26 10.24 1.48 -0.42
CA LYS A 26 10.23 0.36 -1.36
C LYS A 26 11.10 -0.84 -0.97
N THR A 27 12.02 -0.66 -0.03
CA THR A 27 12.96 -1.69 0.42
C THR A 27 12.76 -2.04 1.89
N ASP A 28 11.94 -1.25 2.61
CA ASP A 28 11.67 -1.42 4.03
C ASP A 28 10.62 -2.49 4.31
N ALA A 29 11.04 -3.75 4.37
CA ALA A 29 10.16 -4.86 4.76
C ALA A 29 9.65 -4.77 6.21
N SER A 30 10.34 -4.00 7.07
CA SER A 30 9.93 -3.79 8.46
C SER A 30 8.88 -2.70 8.63
N LEU A 31 8.61 -1.93 7.56
CA LEU A 31 7.71 -0.78 7.55
C LEU A 31 7.96 0.16 8.74
N GLY A 32 9.23 0.38 9.10
CA GLY A 32 9.62 1.18 10.27
C GLY A 32 9.22 2.65 10.14
N TRP A 33 9.02 3.14 8.92
CA TRP A 33 8.44 4.46 8.70
C TRP A 33 6.99 4.57 9.17
N VAL A 34 6.19 3.50 9.09
CA VAL A 34 4.79 3.51 9.56
C VAL A 34 4.75 3.69 11.06
N GLU A 35 5.62 2.99 11.79
CA GLU A 35 5.72 3.11 13.26
C GLU A 35 6.12 4.52 13.69
N ARG A 36 7.04 5.16 12.96
CA ARG A 36 7.49 6.52 13.27
C ARG A 36 6.47 7.60 12.90
N ASP A 37 5.91 7.52 11.70
CA ASP A 37 5.10 8.60 11.12
C ASP A 37 3.61 8.43 11.47
N TYR A 38 3.15 7.19 11.68
CA TYR A 38 1.76 6.82 11.94
C TYR A 38 1.64 5.74 13.03
N PRO A 39 2.00 6.02 14.29
CA PRO A 39 1.93 5.04 15.38
C PRO A 39 0.53 4.43 15.57
N GLN A 40 -0.52 5.16 15.19
CA GLN A 40 -1.91 4.69 15.20
C GLN A 40 -2.17 3.52 14.23
N LEU A 41 -1.30 3.29 13.24
CA LEU A 41 -1.38 2.15 12.32
C LEU A 41 -0.58 0.94 12.80
N ALA A 42 -0.18 0.88 14.07
CA ALA A 42 0.63 -0.21 14.62
C ALA A 42 0.03 -1.61 14.37
N ALA A 43 -1.29 -1.77 14.54
CA ALA A 43 -1.98 -3.04 14.28
C ALA A 43 -1.87 -3.47 12.81
N TRP A 44 -2.12 -2.54 11.88
CA TRP A 44 -1.95 -2.78 10.46
C TRP A 44 -0.51 -3.09 10.06
N ARG A 45 0.46 -2.38 10.65
CA ARG A 45 1.88 -2.63 10.40
C ARG A 45 2.28 -4.04 10.83
N ALA A 46 1.87 -4.49 12.01
CA ALA A 46 2.21 -5.82 12.52
C ALA A 46 1.73 -6.92 11.54
N LEU A 47 0.48 -6.81 11.10
CA LEU A 47 -0.12 -7.72 10.11
C LEU A 47 0.60 -7.66 8.76
N ALA A 48 0.97 -6.47 8.29
CA ALA A 48 1.68 -6.30 7.02
C ALA A 48 3.10 -6.88 7.06
N VAL A 49 3.85 -6.65 8.15
CA VAL A 49 5.19 -7.23 8.34
C VAL A 49 5.12 -8.75 8.36
N GLU A 50 4.11 -9.32 9.03
CA GLU A 50 3.92 -10.76 9.03
C GLU A 50 3.58 -11.32 7.64
N TRP A 51 2.67 -10.68 6.92
CA TRP A 51 2.35 -11.05 5.55
C TRP A 51 3.59 -11.01 4.64
N LEU A 52 4.45 -10.00 4.80
CA LEU A 52 5.67 -9.86 4.01
C LEU A 52 6.70 -10.96 4.30
N LYS A 53 6.75 -11.53 5.52
CA LYS A 53 7.65 -12.66 5.84
C LYS A 53 7.34 -13.91 5.03
N GLY A 54 6.07 -14.13 4.70
CA GLY A 54 5.63 -15.27 3.88
C GLY A 54 5.90 -15.09 2.39
N GLU A 55 6.28 -13.89 1.94
CA GLU A 55 6.40 -13.58 0.53
C GLU A 55 7.86 -13.47 0.06
N THR A 56 8.15 -14.12 -1.06
CA THR A 56 9.49 -14.11 -1.66
C THR A 56 9.57 -13.37 -3.00
N ARG A 57 8.43 -13.04 -3.64
CA ARG A 57 8.39 -12.43 -4.98
C ARG A 57 7.59 -11.13 -5.00
N GLY A 58 8.03 -10.18 -5.83
CA GLY A 58 7.32 -8.91 -6.04
C GLY A 58 7.24 -8.03 -4.79
N VAL A 59 8.22 -8.11 -3.90
CA VAL A 59 8.22 -7.39 -2.61
C VAL A 59 8.19 -5.87 -2.82
N ASP A 60 8.88 -5.33 -3.82
CA ASP A 60 8.87 -3.89 -4.13
C ASP A 60 7.46 -3.37 -4.51
N ASP A 61 6.74 -4.12 -5.35
CA ASP A 61 5.39 -3.77 -5.76
C ASP A 61 4.41 -3.86 -4.58
N ARG A 62 4.58 -4.85 -3.70
CA ARG A 62 3.78 -5.00 -2.47
C ARG A 62 4.05 -3.89 -1.48
N LEU A 63 5.31 -3.52 -1.26
CA LEU A 63 5.67 -2.40 -0.40
C LEU A 63 5.10 -1.09 -0.94
N SER A 64 5.17 -0.89 -2.26
CA SER A 64 4.56 0.27 -2.91
C SER A 64 3.03 0.29 -2.76
N ALA A 65 2.37 -0.86 -2.87
CA ALA A 65 0.94 -1.01 -2.64
C ALA A 65 0.56 -0.70 -1.18
N LEU A 66 1.33 -1.19 -0.21
CA LEU A 66 1.14 -0.92 1.22
C LEU A 66 1.32 0.56 1.55
N VAL A 67 2.29 1.24 0.94
CA VAL A 67 2.46 2.69 1.09
C VAL A 67 1.22 3.43 0.59
N ALA A 68 0.68 3.06 -0.58
CA ALA A 68 -0.54 3.66 -1.11
C ALA A 68 -1.74 3.40 -0.18
N PHE A 69 -1.85 2.18 0.35
CA PHE A 69 -2.91 1.82 1.30
C PHE A 69 -2.84 2.63 2.60
N PHE A 70 -1.68 2.71 3.26
CA PHE A 70 -1.57 3.42 4.52
C PHE A 70 -1.70 4.94 4.36
N GLU A 71 -0.98 5.55 3.42
CA GLU A 71 -0.97 7.01 3.30
C GLU A 71 -2.18 7.55 2.54
N ARG A 72 -2.49 7.00 1.36
CA ARG A 72 -3.49 7.58 0.47
C ARG A 72 -4.91 7.09 0.75
N TYR A 73 -5.03 5.87 1.26
CA TYR A 73 -6.33 5.32 1.57
C TYR A 73 -6.68 5.55 3.03
N LEU A 74 -5.97 4.94 3.98
CA LEU A 74 -6.35 5.05 5.39
C LEU A 74 -6.22 6.48 5.94
N VAL A 75 -5.05 7.10 5.78
CA VAL A 75 -4.78 8.42 6.37
C VAL A 75 -5.51 9.54 5.63
N GLN A 76 -5.38 9.63 4.30
CA GLN A 76 -6.00 10.72 3.53
C GLN A 76 -7.53 10.65 3.48
N GLN A 77 -8.13 9.45 3.46
CA GLN A 77 -9.59 9.32 3.47
C GLN A 77 -10.18 9.28 4.90
N GLY A 78 -9.33 9.31 5.94
CA GLY A 78 -9.79 9.31 7.34
C GLY A 78 -10.55 8.05 7.74
N LEU A 79 -10.13 6.88 7.24
CA LEU A 79 -10.84 5.62 7.44
C LEU A 79 -10.59 5.02 8.82
N PRO A 80 -11.45 4.07 9.27
CA PRO A 80 -11.22 3.35 10.51
C PRO A 80 -9.85 2.69 10.53
N LEU A 81 -9.05 3.03 11.54
CA LEU A 81 -7.69 2.51 11.71
C LEU A 81 -7.68 1.13 12.35
N ASN A 82 -8.78 0.74 13.01
CA ASN A 82 -8.96 -0.57 13.60
C ASN A 82 -9.26 -1.60 12.50
N PRO A 83 -8.44 -2.67 12.35
CA PRO A 83 -8.66 -3.69 11.30
C PRO A 83 -10.03 -4.35 11.37
N THR A 84 -10.55 -4.58 12.58
CA THR A 84 -11.86 -5.19 12.82
C THR A 84 -13.00 -4.33 12.29
N GLU A 85 -12.97 -3.03 12.58
CA GLU A 85 -13.98 -2.09 12.07
C GLU A 85 -13.86 -1.95 10.56
N PHE A 86 -12.64 -1.78 10.06
CA PHE A 86 -12.38 -1.62 8.63
C PHE A 86 -12.87 -2.83 7.80
N LEU A 87 -12.72 -4.06 8.31
CA LEU A 87 -13.15 -5.28 7.62
C LEU A 87 -14.61 -5.66 7.90
N ALA A 88 -15.30 -4.93 8.76
CA ALA A 88 -16.70 -5.20 9.08
C ALA A 88 -17.57 -4.98 7.85
N ARG A 89 -18.42 -5.97 7.55
CA ARG A 89 -19.32 -5.94 6.37
C ARG A 89 -20.34 -4.81 6.41
N THR A 90 -20.56 -4.20 7.58
CA THR A 90 -21.50 -3.11 7.82
C THR A 90 -21.00 -1.76 7.33
N ILE A 91 -19.69 -1.58 7.16
CA ILE A 91 -19.10 -0.31 6.75
C ILE A 91 -19.04 -0.21 5.23
N VAL A 92 -19.48 0.94 4.71
CA VAL A 92 -19.32 1.29 3.29
C VAL A 92 -18.02 2.08 3.14
N LEU A 93 -17.05 1.49 2.45
CA LEU A 93 -15.75 2.08 2.21
C LEU A 93 -15.65 2.62 0.77
N PRO A 94 -14.90 3.71 0.52
CA PRO A 94 -14.61 4.19 -0.82
C PRO A 94 -13.84 3.15 -1.66
N ASP A 95 -13.97 3.18 -2.98
CA ASP A 95 -13.19 2.28 -3.84
C ASP A 95 -11.69 2.59 -3.71
N PHE A 96 -10.91 1.59 -3.26
CA PHE A 96 -9.46 1.71 -3.09
C PHE A 96 -8.74 2.07 -4.38
N TYR A 97 -9.15 1.49 -5.51
CA TYR A 97 -8.47 1.73 -6.78
C TYR A 97 -8.63 3.18 -7.22
N GLN A 98 -9.85 3.71 -7.15
CA GLN A 98 -10.16 5.07 -7.59
C GLN A 98 -9.54 6.15 -6.69
N THR A 99 -9.31 5.84 -5.42
CA THR A 99 -8.85 6.82 -4.43
C THR A 99 -7.34 6.83 -4.24
N ALA A 100 -6.69 5.67 -4.23
CA ALA A 100 -5.29 5.54 -3.83
C ALA A 100 -4.36 5.03 -4.94
N CYS A 101 -4.89 4.32 -5.93
CA CYS A 101 -4.10 3.72 -6.99
C CYS A 101 -3.96 4.66 -8.21
N PRO A 102 -2.80 4.64 -8.90
CA PRO A 102 -2.65 5.34 -10.17
C PRO A 102 -3.41 4.62 -11.29
N ASP A 103 -4.05 5.36 -12.20
CA ASP A 103 -4.75 4.85 -13.40
C ASP A 103 -3.79 4.22 -14.42
N SER A 104 -3.33 3.02 -14.08
CA SER A 104 -2.31 2.27 -14.81
C SER A 104 -2.39 0.78 -14.47
N THR A 105 -1.72 -0.03 -15.27
CA THR A 105 -1.52 -1.46 -14.97
C THR A 105 -0.88 -1.69 -13.60
N LYS A 106 0.01 -0.78 -13.17
CA LYS A 106 0.59 -0.81 -11.82
C LYS A 106 -0.43 -0.56 -10.71
N GLY A 107 -1.41 0.32 -10.93
CA GLY A 107 -2.50 0.51 -9.97
C GLY A 107 -3.33 -0.76 -9.77
N ILE A 108 -3.54 -1.52 -10.85
CA ILE A 108 -4.29 -2.79 -10.78
C ILE A 108 -3.49 -3.84 -10.00
N LEU A 109 -2.16 -3.87 -10.20
CA LEU A 109 -1.27 -4.70 -9.38
C LEU A 109 -1.35 -4.32 -7.91
N TYR A 110 -1.32 -3.03 -7.58
CA TYR A 110 -1.42 -2.56 -6.19
C TYR A 110 -2.76 -2.96 -5.56
N ASN A 111 -3.86 -2.76 -6.28
CA ASN A 111 -5.19 -3.20 -5.84
C ASN A 111 -5.22 -4.70 -5.55
N ASN A 112 -4.64 -5.52 -6.43
CA ASN A 112 -4.62 -6.96 -6.25
C ASN A 112 -3.69 -7.42 -5.11
N HIS A 113 -2.57 -6.73 -4.89
CA HIS A 113 -1.71 -6.97 -3.74
C HIS A 113 -2.41 -6.63 -2.42
N ILE A 114 -3.11 -5.49 -2.36
CA ILE A 114 -3.89 -5.12 -1.19
C ILE A 114 -5.07 -6.07 -0.98
N HIS A 115 -5.77 -6.48 -2.04
CA HIS A 115 -6.78 -7.53 -1.93
C HIS A 115 -6.20 -8.79 -1.29
N ALA A 116 -5.02 -9.25 -1.74
CA ALA A 116 -4.38 -10.44 -1.19
C ALA A 116 -3.95 -10.24 0.27
N PHE A 117 -3.43 -9.07 0.61
CA PHE A 117 -3.09 -8.71 1.99
C PHE A 117 -4.32 -8.73 2.91
N LEU A 118 -5.41 -8.06 2.53
CA LEU A 118 -6.64 -8.03 3.33
C LEU A 118 -7.26 -9.42 3.46
N HIS A 119 -7.18 -10.24 2.42
CA HIS A 119 -7.61 -11.63 2.48
C HIS A 119 -6.75 -12.46 3.45
N PHE A 120 -5.44 -12.23 3.48
CA PHE A 120 -4.56 -12.84 4.48
C PHE A 120 -4.93 -12.43 5.91
N VAL A 121 -5.24 -11.15 6.14
CA VAL A 121 -5.68 -10.67 7.46
C VAL A 121 -6.99 -11.35 7.88
N LEU A 122 -7.96 -11.46 6.96
CA LEU A 122 -9.22 -12.17 7.21
C LEU A 122 -9.01 -13.64 7.60
N LEU A 123 -8.12 -14.33 6.88
CA LEU A 123 -7.81 -15.74 7.16
C LEU A 123 -7.01 -15.96 8.44
N ARG A 124 -6.42 -14.91 9.01
CA ARG A 124 -5.56 -15.05 10.19
C ARG A 124 -6.28 -14.67 11.47
N GLU A 125 -6.93 -13.52 11.49
CA GLU A 125 -7.55 -12.94 12.70
C GLU A 125 -9.05 -13.24 12.76
N PHE A 126 -9.69 -13.51 11.61
CA PHE A 126 -11.14 -13.58 11.49
C PHE A 126 -11.61 -14.91 10.85
N SER A 127 -10.78 -15.95 10.92
CA SER A 127 -11.17 -17.29 10.50
C SER A 127 -11.44 -18.18 11.70
N GLU A 128 -12.54 -18.91 11.63
CA GLU A 128 -12.86 -19.99 12.55
C GLU A 128 -12.63 -21.32 11.83
N THR A 129 -12.14 -22.34 12.54
CA THR A 129 -12.04 -23.67 11.97
C THR A 129 -13.43 -24.27 11.87
N ASP A 130 -13.88 -24.54 10.65
CA ASP A 130 -15.12 -25.27 10.38
C ASP A 130 -15.04 -26.71 10.90
N ASP A 131 -16.16 -27.43 10.94
CA ASP A 131 -16.28 -28.82 11.39
C ASP A 131 -15.35 -29.79 10.63
N ARG A 132 -14.82 -29.36 9.47
CA ARG A 132 -13.85 -30.07 8.63
C ARG A 132 -12.39 -29.65 8.85
N GLY A 133 -12.11 -28.82 9.85
CA GLY A 133 -10.79 -28.27 10.16
C GLY A 133 -10.26 -27.28 9.12
N GLN A 134 -11.12 -26.73 8.26
CA GLN A 134 -10.74 -25.70 7.28
C GLN A 134 -10.98 -24.31 7.87
N PRO A 135 -10.06 -23.34 7.70
CA PRO A 135 -10.27 -21.98 8.15
C PRO A 135 -11.33 -21.31 7.27
N VAL A 136 -12.48 -20.97 7.86
CA VAL A 136 -13.58 -20.26 7.21
C VAL A 136 -13.69 -18.87 7.83
N VAL A 137 -13.69 -17.84 6.99
CA VAL A 137 -13.81 -16.44 7.42
C VAL A 137 -15.21 -16.20 7.99
N SER A 138 -15.29 -15.60 9.19
CA SER A 138 -16.57 -15.33 9.84
C SER A 138 -17.45 -14.41 8.96
N PRO A 139 -18.75 -14.69 8.78
CA PRO A 139 -19.64 -13.96 7.85
C PRO A 139 -19.79 -12.46 8.11
N ALA A 140 -19.41 -12.00 9.30
CA ALA A 140 -19.44 -10.60 9.71
C ALA A 140 -18.36 -9.75 9.02
N PHE A 141 -17.31 -10.36 8.49
CA PHE A 141 -16.18 -9.67 7.86
C PHE A 141 -16.13 -9.95 6.35
N ARG A 142 -15.71 -8.94 5.59
CA ARG A 142 -15.55 -9.05 4.13
C ARG A 142 -14.33 -8.26 3.68
N ASN A 143 -13.70 -8.70 2.60
CA ASN A 143 -12.70 -7.89 1.91
C ASN A 143 -13.38 -6.74 1.15
N PRO A 144 -13.12 -5.47 1.50
CA PRO A 144 -13.73 -4.31 0.84
C PRO A 144 -13.11 -4.03 -0.54
N VAL A 145 -11.88 -4.51 -0.79
CA VAL A 145 -11.19 -4.29 -2.06
C VAL A 145 -11.51 -5.46 -2.99
N PRO A 146 -12.16 -5.24 -4.15
CA PRO A 146 -12.42 -6.31 -5.11
C PRO A 146 -11.17 -6.64 -5.94
N ARG A 147 -11.05 -7.89 -6.41
CA ARG A 147 -9.95 -8.28 -7.29
C ARG A 147 -10.21 -7.73 -8.70
N MET A 148 -9.21 -7.07 -9.26
CA MET A 148 -9.30 -6.44 -10.58
C MET A 148 -8.55 -7.25 -11.64
N SER A 149 -9.06 -7.21 -12.86
CA SER A 149 -8.44 -7.85 -14.01
C SER A 149 -7.90 -6.79 -14.98
N ASN A 150 -6.79 -7.10 -15.65
CA ASN A 150 -6.26 -6.25 -16.71
C ASN A 150 -7.03 -6.40 -18.04
N ARG A 151 -8.03 -7.28 -18.11
CA ARG A 151 -8.84 -7.46 -19.33
C ARG A 151 -9.75 -6.25 -19.48
N GLY A 152 -9.51 -5.44 -20.51
CA GLY A 152 -10.31 -4.27 -20.84
C GLY A 152 -9.61 -2.92 -20.68
N LEU A 153 -8.41 -2.88 -20.09
CA LEU A 153 -7.61 -1.65 -20.17
C LEU A 153 -7.09 -1.47 -21.61
N PRO A 154 -7.24 -0.29 -22.22
CA PRO A 154 -6.62 0.01 -23.50
C PRO A 154 -5.12 -0.23 -23.38
N ARG A 155 -4.59 -1.15 -24.21
CA ARG A 155 -3.14 -1.29 -24.35
C ARG A 155 -2.63 -0.02 -25.00
N ARG A 156 -1.81 0.74 -24.26
CA ARG A 156 -1.07 1.88 -24.81
C ARG A 156 0.14 1.36 -25.62
N ASP A 157 -0.13 0.49 -26.58
CA ASP A 157 0.87 -0.01 -27.56
C ASP A 157 1.08 0.97 -28.71
N GLU A 158 0.34 2.08 -28.72
CA GLU A 158 0.51 3.16 -29.67
C GLU A 158 1.81 3.91 -29.35
N SER A 159 2.86 3.55 -30.08
CA SER A 159 4.00 4.44 -30.23
C SER A 159 3.50 5.67 -30.97
N VAL A 160 3.50 6.83 -30.31
CA VAL A 160 3.33 8.13 -30.98
C VAL A 160 4.62 8.39 -31.76
N HIS A 161 4.78 7.69 -32.87
CA HIS A 161 5.87 7.94 -33.81
C HIS A 161 5.45 9.16 -34.62
N SER A 162 6.04 10.31 -34.32
CA SER A 162 6.02 11.43 -35.23
C SER A 162 7.01 11.09 -36.35
N PRO A 163 6.55 10.74 -37.57
CA PRO A 163 7.48 10.46 -38.65
C PRO A 163 8.35 11.70 -38.88
N LEU A 164 9.61 11.49 -39.24
CA LEU A 164 10.47 12.59 -39.66
C LEU A 164 9.75 13.38 -40.76
N PRO A 165 9.61 14.71 -40.62
CA PRO A 165 9.01 15.54 -41.66
C PRO A 165 9.71 15.32 -42.99
N TYR A 166 8.95 15.26 -44.08
CA TYR A 166 9.47 14.92 -45.42
C TYR A 166 10.65 15.82 -45.84
N GLY A 167 10.64 17.11 -45.49
CA GLY A 167 11.76 18.02 -45.78
C GLY A 167 13.09 17.60 -45.15
N TYR A 168 13.06 17.02 -43.94
CA TYR A 168 14.25 16.48 -43.30
C TYR A 168 14.78 15.24 -44.02
N ILE A 169 13.91 14.44 -44.62
CA ILE A 169 14.30 13.27 -45.42
C ILE A 169 14.99 13.72 -46.72
N ASP A 170 14.51 14.79 -47.34
CA ASP A 170 15.11 15.34 -48.56
C ASP A 170 16.48 15.98 -48.29
N GLU A 171 16.64 16.71 -47.19
CA GLU A 171 17.94 17.26 -46.78
C GLU A 171 18.97 16.14 -46.52
N LEU A 172 18.57 15.09 -45.78
CA LEU A 172 19.44 13.93 -45.54
C LEU A 172 19.85 13.22 -46.84
N ARG A 173 18.93 13.14 -47.81
CA ARG A 173 19.21 12.57 -49.14
C ARG A 173 20.21 13.40 -49.92
N GLN A 174 20.06 14.73 -49.89
CA GLN A 174 20.99 15.64 -50.55
C GLN A 174 22.39 15.57 -49.94
N MET A 175 22.51 15.44 -48.61
CA MET A 175 23.80 15.31 -47.92
C MET A 175 24.52 13.98 -48.22
N LEU A 176 23.80 12.88 -48.44
CA LEU A 176 24.38 11.57 -48.76
C LEU A 176 24.78 11.41 -50.24
N ALA A 177 24.19 12.21 -51.12
CA ALA A 177 24.45 12.17 -52.56
C ALA A 177 25.57 13.12 -53.02
N ALA A 178 26.23 13.81 -52.08
CA ALA A 178 27.40 14.65 -52.30
C ALA A 178 28.69 13.88 -51.97
#